data_AF-A0A7J2HRW3-F1
#
_entry.id   AF-A0A7J2HRW3-F1
#
_cell.length_a   1.000
_cell.length_b   1.000
_cell.length_c   1.000
_cell.angle_alpha   90.00
_cell.angle_beta   90.00
_cell.angle_gamma   90.00
#
_symmetry.space_group_name_H-M   'P 1'
#
loop_
_entity.id
_entity.type
_entity.pdbx_description
1 polymer ?
#
loop_
_entity_poly.entity_id
_entity_poly.type
_entity_poly.pdbx_seq_one_letter_code
_entity_poly.pdbx_strand_id
1 'polypeptide(L)' 'MDGEGFWKGVLWGMGFRQASKKKKCKFCGRSVPADARFCPYCGRSLR' A
#
# COMPACT_ATOMS: atom_id res chain seq x y z
N MET A 1 30.65 -28.37 -4.27
CA MET A 1 29.51 -27.69 -4.92
C MET A 1 28.95 -26.69 -3.93
N ASP A 2 29.11 -25.40 -4.22
CA ASP A 2 28.87 -24.25 -3.34
C ASP A 2 27.40 -23.78 -3.47
N GLY A 3 26.64 -23.84 -2.37
CA GLY A 3 25.20 -23.60 -2.32
C GLY A 3 24.81 -22.27 -1.69
N GLU A 4 25.63 -21.23 -1.88
CA GLU A 4 25.43 -19.92 -1.26
C GLU A 4 25.09 -18.86 -2.33
N GLY A 5 23.88 -18.29 -2.30
CA GLY A 5 23.61 -17.12 -3.15
C GLY A 5 22.17 -16.61 -3.19
N PHE A 6 21.17 -17.47 -3.03
CA PHE A 6 19.78 -17.05 -3.22
C PHE A 6 19.18 -16.32 -1.99
N TRP A 7 19.54 -16.70 -0.77
CA TRP A 7 18.93 -16.14 0.46
C TRP A 7 19.71 -14.99 1.12
N LYS A 8 21.02 -14.87 0.82
CA LYS A 8 21.91 -13.85 1.42
C LYS A 8 21.80 -12.47 0.74
N GLY A 9 20.85 -12.30 -0.19
CA GLY A 9 20.54 -11.00 -0.83
C GLY A 9 19.25 -10.33 -0.31
N VAL A 10 18.23 -11.12 0.07
CA VAL A 10 16.94 -10.60 0.51
C VAL A 10 16.96 -9.97 1.92
N LEU A 11 17.89 -10.42 2.78
CA LEU A 11 17.99 -10.00 4.18
C LEU A 11 18.62 -8.61 4.40
N TRP A 12 19.36 -8.05 3.43
CA TRP A 12 20.04 -6.76 3.60
C TRP A 12 19.58 -5.64 2.65
N GLY A 13 18.74 -5.95 1.65
CA GLY A 13 18.37 -4.97 0.61
C GLY A 13 16.89 -4.65 0.43
N MET A 14 15.94 -5.46 0.95
CA MET A 14 14.55 -5.39 0.48
C MET A 14 13.54 -5.51 1.62
N GLY A 15 13.47 -4.49 2.46
CA GLY A 15 12.31 -4.28 3.33
C GLY A 15 11.12 -3.77 2.52
N PHE A 16 10.33 -4.67 1.92
CA PHE A 16 9.06 -4.34 1.27
C PHE A 16 8.05 -3.78 2.27
N ARG A 17 8.14 -2.48 2.55
CA ARG A 17 7.14 -1.75 3.33
C ARG A 17 5.99 -1.35 2.40
N GLN A 18 4.95 -2.18 2.34
CA GLN A 18 3.68 -1.75 1.76
C GLN A 18 2.66 -1.48 2.87
N ALA A 19 2.90 -0.39 3.61
CA ALA A 19 1.89 0.18 4.48
C ALA A 19 0.80 0.82 3.61
N SER A 20 -0.27 0.07 3.34
CA SER A 20 -1.48 0.58 2.70
C SER A 20 -2.04 1.76 3.52
N LYS A 21 -1.68 2.99 3.13
CA LYS A 21 -2.25 4.19 3.73
C LYS A 21 -3.74 4.22 3.36
N LYS A 22 -4.59 4.39 4.36
CA LYS A 22 -6.03 4.60 4.20
C LYS A 22 -6.35 5.99 4.70
N LYS A 23 -7.19 6.73 3.98
CA LYS A 23 -7.67 8.07 4.35
C LYS A 23 -9.18 8.03 4.59
N LYS A 24 -9.71 8.99 5.32
CA LYS A 24 -11.16 9.13 5.52
C LYS A 24 -11.74 10.00 4.40
N CYS A 25 -12.82 9.54 3.78
CA CYS A 25 -13.57 10.33 2.81
C CYS A 25 -14.21 11.52 3.53
N LYS A 26 -13.92 12.75 3.08
CA LYS A 26 -14.51 13.98 3.65
C LYS A 26 -16.01 14.12 3.36
N PHE A 27 -16.55 13.36 2.42
CA PHE A 27 -17.94 13.46 1.99
C PHE A 27 -18.87 12.48 2.68
N CYS A 28 -18.44 11.23 2.86
CA CYS A 28 -19.26 10.18 3.49
C CYS A 28 -18.68 9.64 4.80
N GLY A 29 -17.47 10.07 5.19
CA GLY A 29 -16.82 9.63 6.41
C GLY A 29 -16.24 8.21 6.38
N ARG A 30 -16.36 7.46 5.27
CA ARG A 30 -15.83 6.09 5.19
C ARG A 30 -14.32 6.06 4.92
N SER A 31 -13.66 5.01 5.41
CA SER A 31 -12.25 4.74 5.18
C SER A 31 -12.04 4.23 3.75
N VAL A 32 -11.17 4.89 3.01
CA VAL A 32 -10.85 4.64 1.60
C VAL A 32 -9.34 4.54 1.42
N PRO A 33 -8.84 3.85 0.38
CA PRO A 33 -7.40 3.81 0.10
C PRO A 33 -6.85 5.23 -0.10
N ALA A 34 -5.63 5.50 0.37
CA ALA A 34 -5.01 6.82 0.19
C ALA A 34 -4.80 7.13 -1.31
N ASP A 35 -4.44 6.11 -2.08
CA ASP A 35 -4.29 6.14 -3.54
C ASP A 35 -5.63 6.18 -4.31
N ALA A 36 -6.77 6.05 -3.63
CA ALA A 36 -8.06 6.12 -4.30
C ALA A 36 -8.34 7.56 -4.77
N ARG A 37 -8.55 7.70 -6.09
CA ARG A 37 -8.97 8.94 -6.76
C ARG A 37 -10.45 9.24 -6.54
N PHE A 38 -11.27 8.21 -6.33
CA PHE A 38 -12.71 8.29 -6.11
C PHE A 38 -13.12 7.40 -4.95
N CYS A 39 -14.20 7.78 -4.27
CA CYS A 39 -14.77 7.02 -3.17
C CYS A 39 -15.66 5.90 -3.73
N PRO A 40 -15.32 4.61 -3.53
CA PRO A 40 -16.14 3.49 -4.02
C PRO A 40 -17.50 3.40 -3.33
N TYR A 41 -17.65 4.13 -2.23
CA TYR A 41 -18.83 4.09 -1.39
C TYR A 41 -19.86 5.18 -1.70
N CYS A 42 -19.43 6.32 -2.24
CA CYS A 42 -20.32 7.44 -2.54
C CYS A 42 -20.11 8.06 -3.93
N GLY A 43 -19.17 7.54 -4.73
CA GLY A 43 -18.89 7.98 -6.09
C GLY A 43 -18.16 9.32 -6.20
N ARG A 44 -17.84 9.99 -5.08
CA ARG A 44 -17.23 11.32 -5.10
C ARG A 44 -15.71 11.27 -5.25
N SER A 45 -15.17 12.24 -5.98
CA SER A 45 -13.74 12.46 -6.16
C SER A 45 -13.06 12.77 -4.82
N LEU A 46 -11.95 12.08 -4.52
CA LEU A 46 -11.16 12.22 -3.29
C LEU A 46 -9.85 12.99 -3.50
N ARG A 47 -9.70 13.59 -4.69
CA ARG A 47 -8.61 14.51 -5.02
C ARG A 47 -8.86 15.88 -4.41
#